data_AF-A0A1C6TTM9-F1
#
_entry.id   AF-A0A1C6TTM9-F1
#
_cell.length_a   1.000
_cell.length_b   1.000
_cell.length_c   1.000
_cell.angle_alpha   90.00
_cell.angle_beta   90.00
_cell.angle_gamma   90.00
#
_symmetry.space_group_name_H-M   'P 1'
#
loop_
_entity.id
_entity.type
_entity.pdbx_description
1 polymer ?
#
loop_
_entity_poly.entity_id
_entity_poly.type
_entity_poly.pdbx_seq_one_letter_code
_entity_poly.pdbx_strand_id
1 'polypeptide(L)'
;MLNAGISSNRLLNSTWNPNALTRLDRDVLTATGVCSVIVMLGINDIGGQPQHHEPSKIIAALGQIAAQVKAKGLRVTAGTLTPFGGSGNYTDELEGVRQAVNDFIRDGGVFDAVADFDVALRDPTMPSRLRAEYDSGDHLHPKDAGYQAMAAVVALDKLDTRPPGHWVGTWQTAMARTTPGTDRGMPNHSIRNVVHTSVGGDTARVRLSNALGTAPVLMGRATLAVAARPDAPHAVAGTMRELTFGGTPSVTIPAGGEALSDPISMTVPADGDLLVTVYTPAPSGPVTEHPRSYQTSFVAADGDHAADEEGTAFTQPTTAWRYVTAVDVRSSSAHGTVVTFGDSITDGDRSTISGNLRWPDVLADRLAAEPGPTKLGVVNSGISGNRILNSSTGTGIGGPNAFARLSRDMLTTSGARTVIMLEGVNDILNLPHPDPEALKLALRQIAAQAHAQGLRIVVGTITPMKGWRSYTEEREAVRQAVNEFIRTSVDFDAVIDFDAVVRDPADPQRINPSYDSGDHLHPSDAGYRAMAEAIDLGTLR
;
A
#
# COMPACT_ATOMS: atom_id res chain seq x y z
N MET A 1 6.51 5.10 -17.58
CA MET A 1 7.99 5.04 -17.60
C MET A 1 8.50 6.17 -16.74
N LEU A 2 9.29 5.89 -15.72
CA LEU A 2 9.86 6.90 -14.81
C LEU A 2 11.36 7.04 -15.13
N ASN A 3 11.90 8.26 -15.09
CA ASN A 3 13.33 8.51 -15.27
C ASN A 3 13.96 8.89 -13.93
N ALA A 4 14.78 8.00 -13.37
CA ALA A 4 15.52 8.23 -12.13
C ALA A 4 16.99 8.68 -12.36
N GLY A 5 17.36 8.94 -13.62
CA GLY A 5 18.70 9.33 -14.03
C GLY A 5 19.11 10.70 -13.51
N ILE A 6 20.38 10.81 -13.10
CA ILE A 6 21.00 12.07 -12.69
C ILE A 6 22.27 12.30 -13.49
N SER A 7 22.43 13.53 -14.00
CA SER A 7 23.64 13.93 -14.70
C SER A 7 24.88 13.74 -13.82
N SER A 8 25.95 13.21 -14.41
CA SER A 8 27.22 12.94 -13.72
C SER A 8 27.13 11.93 -12.55
N ASN A 9 26.05 11.15 -12.44
CA ASN A 9 25.93 10.16 -11.37
C ASN A 9 26.89 8.97 -11.59
N ARG A 10 27.37 8.43 -10.48
CA ARG A 10 28.34 7.34 -10.40
C ARG A 10 27.74 6.16 -9.63
N LEU A 11 28.20 4.96 -9.93
CA LEU A 11 27.84 3.74 -9.22
C LEU A 11 28.48 3.68 -7.84
N LEU A 12 29.79 3.96 -7.77
CA LEU A 12 30.60 3.63 -6.60
C LEU A 12 30.76 4.80 -5.62
N ASN A 13 31.07 5.98 -6.13
CA ASN A 13 31.45 7.12 -5.31
C ASN A 13 30.43 8.26 -5.43
N SER A 14 30.00 8.80 -4.31
CA SER A 14 29.23 10.05 -4.31
C SER A 14 30.12 11.20 -4.77
N THR A 15 29.55 12.12 -5.54
CA THR A 15 30.21 13.38 -5.93
C THR A 15 29.35 14.54 -5.43
N TRP A 16 28.81 15.35 -6.33
CA TRP A 16 27.77 16.33 -6.05
C TRP A 16 26.44 15.68 -5.68
N ASN A 17 26.25 14.41 -6.05
CA ASN A 17 25.05 13.62 -5.79
C ASN A 17 25.39 12.29 -5.10
N PRO A 18 24.47 11.71 -4.30
CA PRO A 18 24.60 10.34 -3.80
C PRO A 18 24.83 9.34 -4.95
N ASN A 19 25.71 8.37 -4.74
CA ASN A 19 25.93 7.31 -5.73
C ASN A 19 24.66 6.47 -5.97
N ALA A 20 24.62 5.76 -7.09
CA ALA A 20 23.46 4.98 -7.49
C ALA A 20 23.04 3.92 -6.46
N LEU A 21 24.00 3.23 -5.82
CA LEU A 21 23.71 2.20 -4.83
C LEU A 21 22.98 2.76 -3.59
N THR A 22 23.35 3.95 -3.14
CA THR A 22 22.74 4.59 -1.96
C THR A 22 21.35 5.17 -2.23
N ARG A 23 21.03 5.48 -3.50
CA ARG A 23 19.76 6.10 -3.88
C ARG A 23 18.76 5.12 -4.51
N LEU A 24 19.18 3.90 -4.85
CA LEU A 24 18.38 2.91 -5.57
C LEU A 24 17.03 2.65 -4.90
N ASP A 25 17.03 2.45 -3.58
CA ASP A 25 15.79 2.16 -2.85
C ASP A 25 14.82 3.36 -2.88
N ARG A 26 15.32 4.56 -2.56
CA ARG A 26 14.56 5.81 -2.57
C ARG A 26 13.96 6.14 -3.95
N ASP A 27 14.74 5.98 -5.01
CA ASP A 27 14.36 6.51 -6.32
C ASP A 27 13.73 5.47 -7.25
N VAL A 28 13.93 4.18 -6.97
CA VAL A 28 13.50 3.10 -7.85
C VAL A 28 12.69 2.05 -7.10
N LEU A 29 13.21 1.49 -6.00
CA LEU A 29 12.59 0.31 -5.39
C LEU A 29 11.36 0.60 -4.54
N THR A 30 11.20 1.84 -4.09
CA THR A 30 10.00 2.32 -3.38
C THR A 30 8.96 2.95 -4.32
N ALA A 31 9.27 3.08 -5.61
CA ALA A 31 8.35 3.62 -6.59
C ALA A 31 7.19 2.65 -6.86
N THR A 32 5.96 3.13 -6.67
CA THR A 32 4.73 2.35 -6.88
C THR A 32 4.51 2.03 -8.36
N GLY A 33 4.02 0.83 -8.65
CA GLY A 33 3.70 0.39 -10.00
C GLY A 33 4.91 0.07 -10.90
N VAL A 34 6.14 0.15 -10.38
CA VAL A 34 7.32 -0.32 -11.11
C VAL A 34 7.32 -1.85 -11.14
N CYS A 35 7.45 -2.41 -12.34
CA CYS A 35 7.54 -3.85 -12.59
C CYS A 35 8.87 -4.25 -13.27
N SER A 36 9.56 -3.27 -13.87
CA SER A 36 10.84 -3.45 -14.56
C SER A 36 11.74 -2.24 -14.36
N VAL A 37 13.04 -2.48 -14.26
CA VAL A 37 14.09 -1.47 -14.15
C VAL A 37 15.08 -1.64 -15.29
N ILE A 38 15.38 -0.56 -16.02
CA ILE A 38 16.46 -0.51 -16.99
C ILE A 38 17.63 0.25 -16.35
N VAL A 39 18.77 -0.39 -16.19
CA VAL A 39 19.96 0.18 -15.55
C VAL A 39 21.03 0.46 -16.60
N MET A 40 21.40 1.73 -16.75
CA MET A 40 22.54 2.17 -17.58
C MET A 40 23.39 3.16 -16.76
N LEU A 41 24.45 2.66 -16.15
CA LEU A 41 25.35 3.43 -15.28
C LEU A 41 26.76 2.86 -15.36
N GLY A 42 27.78 3.71 -15.18
CA GLY A 42 29.18 3.29 -15.09
C GLY A 42 30.16 4.13 -15.90
N ILE A 43 29.71 4.82 -16.97
CA ILE A 43 30.62 5.62 -17.81
C ILE A 43 31.31 6.75 -17.02
N ASN A 44 30.62 7.33 -16.03
CA ASN A 44 31.18 8.37 -15.15
C ASN A 44 32.15 7.81 -14.09
N ASP A 45 32.06 6.51 -13.78
CA ASP A 45 33.02 5.80 -12.92
C ASP A 45 34.31 5.47 -13.70
N ILE A 46 34.22 5.41 -15.04
CA ILE A 46 35.34 5.23 -15.96
C ILE A 46 36.02 6.58 -16.24
N GLY A 47 35.35 7.53 -16.91
CA GLY A 47 35.98 8.76 -17.39
C GLY A 47 36.17 9.89 -16.36
N GLY A 48 35.66 9.75 -15.12
CA GLY A 48 35.52 10.87 -14.18
C GLY A 48 36.61 11.05 -13.10
N GLN A 49 37.72 10.32 -13.13
CA GLN A 49 38.73 10.33 -12.05
C GLN A 49 40.18 10.23 -12.58
N PRO A 50 41.19 10.74 -11.84
CA PRO A 50 42.61 10.56 -12.17
C PRO A 50 43.11 9.12 -11.95
N GLN A 51 42.38 8.31 -11.17
CA GLN A 51 42.59 6.89 -10.99
C GLN A 51 41.28 6.19 -11.29
N HIS A 52 41.23 5.47 -12.40
CA HIS A 52 40.05 4.75 -12.83
C HIS A 52 39.76 3.58 -11.88
N HIS A 53 38.47 3.23 -11.71
CA HIS A 53 38.14 2.03 -10.95
C HIS A 53 38.43 0.79 -11.79
N GLU A 54 39.04 -0.21 -11.16
CA GLU A 54 39.11 -1.56 -11.69
C GLU A 54 37.72 -2.01 -12.19
N PRO A 55 37.61 -2.60 -13.40
CA PRO A 55 36.34 -3.05 -13.97
C PRO A 55 35.52 -3.91 -12.98
N SER A 56 36.22 -4.71 -12.18
CA SER A 56 35.64 -5.58 -11.15
C SER A 56 34.76 -4.85 -10.14
N LYS A 57 35.09 -3.60 -9.78
CA LYS A 57 34.29 -2.80 -8.84
C LYS A 57 32.98 -2.34 -9.48
N ILE A 58 33.04 -1.88 -10.73
CA ILE A 58 31.87 -1.44 -11.49
C ILE A 58 30.94 -2.65 -11.72
N ILE A 59 31.50 -3.78 -12.13
CA ILE A 59 30.81 -5.06 -12.30
C ILE A 59 30.12 -5.50 -11.00
N ALA A 60 30.84 -5.47 -9.87
CA ALA A 60 30.27 -5.82 -8.57
C ALA A 60 29.09 -4.92 -8.17
N ALA A 61 29.21 -3.60 -8.39
CA ALA A 61 28.13 -2.65 -8.10
C ALA A 61 26.90 -2.88 -9.00
N LEU A 62 27.11 -3.12 -10.30
CA LEU A 62 26.03 -3.46 -11.23
C LEU A 62 25.34 -4.77 -10.82
N GLY A 63 26.11 -5.78 -10.39
CA GLY A 63 25.56 -7.02 -9.85
C GLY A 63 24.76 -6.81 -8.57
N GLN A 64 25.22 -5.92 -7.68
CA GLN A 64 24.50 -5.55 -6.47
C GLN A 64 23.17 -4.84 -6.79
N ILE A 65 23.14 -3.94 -7.77
CA ILE A 65 21.88 -3.31 -8.23
C ILE A 65 20.92 -4.39 -8.74
N ALA A 66 21.38 -5.28 -9.62
CA ALA A 66 20.55 -6.35 -10.16
C ALA A 66 19.97 -7.24 -9.06
N ALA A 67 20.79 -7.63 -8.07
CA ALA A 67 20.34 -8.41 -6.94
C ALA A 67 19.26 -7.68 -6.11
N GLN A 68 19.44 -6.39 -5.84
CA GLN A 68 18.46 -5.59 -5.09
C GLN A 68 17.14 -5.40 -5.85
N VAL A 69 17.21 -5.18 -7.17
CA VAL A 69 16.02 -5.07 -8.02
C VAL A 69 15.25 -6.40 -8.05
N LYS A 70 15.97 -7.52 -8.26
CA LYS A 70 15.37 -8.86 -8.26
C LYS A 70 14.79 -9.25 -6.90
N ALA A 71 15.42 -8.84 -5.80
CA ALA A 71 14.89 -9.06 -4.45
C ALA A 71 13.53 -8.37 -4.21
N LYS A 72 13.19 -7.35 -5.02
CA LYS A 72 11.87 -6.69 -5.01
C LYS A 72 10.88 -7.33 -6.00
N GLY A 73 11.23 -8.47 -6.61
CA GLY A 73 10.40 -9.15 -7.60
C GLY A 73 10.30 -8.41 -8.93
N LEU A 74 11.18 -7.44 -9.19
CA LEU A 74 11.21 -6.64 -10.41
C LEU A 74 12.12 -7.30 -11.45
N ARG A 75 11.79 -7.16 -12.73
CA ARG A 75 12.73 -7.49 -13.81
C ARG A 75 13.80 -6.42 -13.97
N VAL A 76 15.03 -6.83 -14.21
CA VAL A 76 16.17 -5.92 -14.44
C VAL A 76 16.77 -6.14 -15.83
N THR A 77 16.79 -5.07 -16.63
CA THR A 77 17.49 -5.02 -17.92
C THR A 77 18.72 -4.13 -17.78
N ALA A 78 19.88 -4.57 -18.26
CA ALA A 78 21.07 -3.73 -18.31
C ALA A 78 21.27 -3.11 -19.68
N GLY A 79 21.58 -1.82 -19.72
CA GLY A 79 22.08 -1.13 -20.90
C GLY A 79 23.60 -1.16 -20.94
N THR A 80 24.20 -1.65 -22.02
CA THR A 80 25.66 -1.55 -22.20
C THR A 80 26.11 -0.09 -22.23
N LEU A 81 27.30 0.21 -21.73
CA LEU A 81 27.92 1.53 -21.80
C LEU A 81 28.20 1.91 -23.25
N THR A 82 27.85 3.13 -23.65
CA THR A 82 28.02 3.63 -25.02
C THR A 82 29.48 3.94 -25.36
N PRO A 83 29.86 3.94 -26.65
CA PRO A 83 31.18 4.40 -27.07
C PRO A 83 31.42 5.86 -26.65
N PHE A 84 32.67 6.20 -26.33
CA PHE A 84 33.06 7.54 -25.87
C PHE A 84 34.39 8.02 -26.45
N GLY A 85 34.87 7.35 -27.50
CA GLY A 85 36.09 7.64 -28.25
C GLY A 85 36.03 9.01 -28.89
N GLY A 86 37.07 9.81 -28.64
CA GLY A 86 37.13 11.21 -29.05
C GLY A 86 36.67 12.20 -27.97
N SER A 87 36.03 11.74 -26.90
CA SER A 87 35.69 12.60 -25.77
C SER A 87 36.95 13.02 -24.99
N GLY A 88 36.88 14.13 -24.26
CA GLY A 88 37.99 14.63 -23.44
C GLY A 88 38.43 13.69 -22.30
N ASN A 89 37.64 12.66 -22.00
CA ASN A 89 37.91 11.66 -20.96
C ASN A 89 38.33 10.30 -21.54
N TYR A 90 38.63 10.21 -22.83
CA TYR A 90 38.97 8.95 -23.51
C TYR A 90 40.47 8.60 -23.41
N THR A 91 40.75 7.33 -23.11
CA THR A 91 42.03 6.66 -23.37
C THR A 91 41.77 5.22 -23.81
N ASP A 92 42.72 4.59 -24.51
CA ASP A 92 42.58 3.18 -24.91
C ASP A 92 42.51 2.23 -23.69
N GLU A 93 43.16 2.60 -22.57
CA GLU A 93 43.05 1.89 -21.30
C GLU A 93 41.61 1.90 -20.77
N LEU A 94 40.96 3.06 -20.82
CA LEU A 94 39.57 3.20 -20.37
C LEU A 94 38.56 2.54 -21.27
N GLU A 95 38.85 2.50 -22.57
CA GLU A 95 38.07 1.69 -23.50
C GLU A 95 38.15 0.21 -23.12
N GLY A 96 39.33 -0.28 -22.71
CA GLY A 96 39.48 -1.63 -22.15
C GLY A 96 38.57 -1.88 -20.94
N VAL A 97 38.46 -0.90 -20.02
CA VAL A 97 37.55 -0.99 -18.86
C VAL A 97 36.09 -1.02 -19.30
N ARG A 98 35.70 -0.16 -20.25
CA ARG A 98 34.33 -0.12 -20.78
C ARG A 98 33.96 -1.45 -21.43
N GLN A 99 34.85 -2.03 -22.24
CA GLN A 99 34.62 -3.32 -22.87
C GLN A 99 34.46 -4.43 -21.82
N ALA A 100 35.31 -4.49 -20.80
CA ALA A 100 35.18 -5.49 -19.73
C ALA A 100 33.83 -5.38 -18.98
N VAL A 101 33.34 -4.17 -18.73
CA VAL A 101 32.01 -3.95 -18.13
C VAL A 101 30.89 -4.38 -19.09
N ASN A 102 31.01 -4.08 -20.38
CA ASN A 102 30.03 -4.48 -21.39
C ASN A 102 29.98 -5.99 -21.60
N ASP A 103 31.12 -6.67 -21.57
CA ASP A 103 31.20 -8.12 -21.65
C ASP A 103 30.51 -8.77 -20.44
N PHE A 104 30.69 -8.22 -19.24
CA PHE A 104 29.91 -8.65 -18.08
C PHE A 104 28.40 -8.40 -18.24
N ILE A 105 28.01 -7.24 -18.78
CA ILE A 105 26.59 -6.93 -19.03
C ILE A 105 25.97 -7.96 -19.99
N ARG A 106 26.68 -8.32 -21.05
CA ARG A 106 26.22 -9.29 -22.08
C ARG A 106 26.21 -10.72 -21.55
N ASP A 107 27.31 -11.15 -20.95
CA ASP A 107 27.61 -12.57 -20.74
C ASP A 107 27.64 -12.99 -19.27
N GLY A 108 27.55 -12.03 -18.33
CA GLY A 108 27.64 -12.30 -16.89
C GLY A 108 26.44 -13.05 -16.31
N GLY A 109 25.33 -13.18 -17.04
CA GLY A 109 24.14 -13.92 -16.62
C GLY A 109 23.37 -13.31 -15.43
N VAL A 110 23.70 -12.06 -15.06
CA VAL A 110 23.13 -11.40 -13.88
C VAL A 110 21.80 -10.71 -14.18
N PHE A 111 21.63 -10.18 -15.39
CA PHE A 111 20.43 -9.42 -15.80
C PHE A 111 19.40 -10.32 -16.48
N ASP A 112 18.12 -9.93 -16.43
CA ASP A 112 17.05 -10.67 -17.09
C ASP A 112 17.02 -10.41 -18.60
N ALA A 113 17.58 -9.27 -19.03
CA ALA A 113 17.81 -8.93 -20.42
C ALA A 113 18.91 -7.86 -20.57
N VAL A 114 19.37 -7.67 -21.81
CA VAL A 114 20.37 -6.69 -22.19
C VAL A 114 19.83 -5.81 -23.32
N ALA A 115 20.00 -4.50 -23.18
CA ALA A 115 19.83 -3.53 -24.26
C ALA A 115 21.23 -3.07 -24.71
N ASP A 116 21.69 -3.55 -25.87
CA ASP A 116 23.06 -3.32 -26.35
C ASP A 116 23.18 -1.95 -27.04
N PHE A 117 23.21 -0.89 -26.24
CA PHE A 117 23.43 0.48 -26.69
C PHE A 117 24.80 0.71 -27.32
N ASP A 118 25.82 -0.10 -26.99
CA ASP A 118 27.13 -0.04 -27.63
C ASP A 118 27.02 -0.42 -29.10
N VAL A 119 26.44 -1.58 -29.39
CA VAL A 119 26.18 -2.03 -30.77
C VAL A 119 25.26 -1.08 -31.51
N ALA A 120 24.22 -0.56 -30.84
CA ALA A 120 23.27 0.35 -31.45
C ALA A 120 23.92 1.65 -31.94
N LEU A 121 24.90 2.18 -31.19
CA LEU A 121 25.44 3.51 -31.44
C LEU A 121 26.84 3.56 -32.05
N ARG A 122 27.61 2.47 -31.97
CA ARG A 122 29.01 2.48 -32.41
C ARG A 122 29.19 2.62 -33.91
N ASP A 123 30.23 3.36 -34.28
CA ASP A 123 30.69 3.44 -35.66
C ASP A 123 31.22 2.06 -36.10
N PRO A 124 30.75 1.52 -37.24
CA PRO A 124 31.17 0.19 -37.68
C PRO A 124 32.64 0.10 -38.08
N THR A 125 33.27 1.24 -38.40
CA THR A 125 34.69 1.34 -38.78
C THR A 125 35.58 1.76 -37.60
N MET A 126 35.01 2.45 -36.61
CA MET A 126 35.68 2.86 -35.37
C MET A 126 34.81 2.54 -34.15
N PRO A 127 34.76 1.28 -33.67
CA PRO A 127 33.82 0.85 -32.64
C PRO A 127 33.91 1.57 -31.28
N SER A 128 35.03 2.24 -31.00
CA SER A 128 35.15 3.09 -29.80
C SER A 128 34.42 4.43 -29.92
N ARG A 129 33.93 4.82 -31.10
CA ARG A 129 33.24 6.10 -31.34
C ARG A 129 31.75 5.92 -31.61
N LEU A 130 30.98 6.96 -31.27
CA LEU A 130 29.60 7.11 -31.72
C LEU A 130 29.59 7.34 -33.24
N ARG A 131 28.58 6.80 -33.94
CA ARG A 131 28.32 7.20 -35.34
C ARG A 131 28.05 8.70 -35.40
N ALA A 132 28.53 9.36 -36.45
CA ALA A 132 28.33 10.80 -36.65
C ALA A 132 26.84 11.22 -36.67
N GLU A 133 25.95 10.33 -37.12
CA GLU A 133 24.49 10.55 -37.10
C GLU A 133 23.87 10.48 -35.69
N TYR A 134 24.57 9.95 -34.70
CA TYR A 134 24.13 9.84 -33.30
C TYR A 134 24.92 10.73 -32.35
N ASP A 135 26.12 11.18 -32.74
CA ASP A 135 26.97 12.03 -31.93
C ASP A 135 26.42 13.47 -31.83
N SER A 136 26.38 14.00 -30.60
CA SER A 136 26.03 15.40 -30.30
C SER A 136 27.18 16.38 -30.58
N GLY A 137 28.40 15.87 -30.79
CA GLY A 137 29.62 16.63 -31.05
C GLY A 137 30.60 16.65 -29.89
N ASP A 138 30.21 16.16 -28.71
CA ASP A 138 31.11 15.98 -27.57
C ASP A 138 31.71 14.57 -27.47
N HIS A 139 31.33 13.69 -28.42
CA HIS A 139 31.80 12.31 -28.53
C HIS A 139 31.46 11.42 -27.33
N LEU A 140 30.50 11.83 -26.48
CA LEU A 140 30.05 11.08 -25.31
C LEU A 140 28.53 10.96 -25.27
N HIS A 141 27.82 12.06 -25.50
CA HIS A 141 26.37 12.11 -25.45
C HIS A 141 25.75 11.90 -26.83
N PRO A 142 24.75 11.00 -26.94
CA PRO A 142 23.94 10.90 -28.13
C PRO A 142 23.07 12.16 -28.32
N LYS A 143 22.78 12.53 -29.57
CA LYS A 143 21.67 13.45 -29.90
C LYS A 143 20.36 12.68 -30.08
N ASP A 144 19.28 13.38 -30.40
CA ASP A 144 17.92 12.82 -30.52
C ASP A 144 17.86 11.51 -31.31
N ALA A 145 18.51 11.43 -32.47
CA ALA A 145 18.56 10.22 -33.30
C ALA A 145 19.26 9.04 -32.59
N GLY A 146 20.31 9.32 -31.80
CA GLY A 146 20.97 8.31 -30.98
C GLY A 146 20.10 7.85 -29.81
N TYR A 147 19.39 8.75 -29.15
CA TYR A 147 18.42 8.36 -28.12
C TYR A 147 17.27 7.51 -28.69
N GLN A 148 16.80 7.81 -29.91
CA GLN A 148 15.83 6.97 -30.61
C GLN A 148 16.40 5.57 -30.92
N ALA A 149 17.64 5.48 -31.38
CA ALA A 149 18.31 4.21 -31.63
C ALA A 149 18.48 3.38 -30.33
N MET A 150 18.81 4.03 -29.21
CA MET A 150 18.86 3.37 -27.89
C MET A 150 17.48 2.83 -27.49
N ALA A 151 16.42 3.62 -27.64
CA ALA A 151 15.07 3.17 -27.32
C ALA A 151 14.63 1.96 -28.17
N ALA A 152 15.01 1.94 -29.45
CA ALA A 152 14.63 0.89 -30.39
C ALA A 152 15.23 -0.49 -30.08
N VAL A 153 16.37 -0.56 -29.38
CA VAL A 153 17.02 -1.83 -29.02
C VAL A 153 16.56 -2.40 -27.67
N VAL A 154 15.68 -1.71 -26.95
CA VAL A 154 15.09 -2.25 -25.72
C VAL A 154 14.04 -3.30 -26.09
N ALA A 155 14.30 -4.56 -25.75
CA ALA A 155 13.40 -5.67 -26.00
C ALA A 155 12.16 -5.59 -25.09
N LEU A 156 11.04 -5.07 -25.62
CA LEU A 156 9.81 -4.84 -24.86
C LEU A 156 9.18 -6.14 -24.30
N ASP A 157 9.40 -7.29 -24.95
CA ASP A 157 8.96 -8.62 -24.48
C ASP A 157 9.74 -9.11 -23.25
N LYS A 158 10.93 -8.54 -23.01
CA LYS A 158 11.76 -8.85 -21.86
C LYS A 158 11.46 -7.97 -20.66
N LEU A 159 10.92 -6.78 -20.88
CA LEU A 159 10.31 -6.01 -19.81
C LEU A 159 9.11 -6.79 -19.28
N ASP A 160 8.93 -6.80 -17.96
CA ASP A 160 7.67 -7.25 -17.37
C ASP A 160 6.59 -6.21 -17.72
N THR A 161 5.96 -6.41 -18.87
CA THR A 161 4.82 -5.63 -19.35
C THR A 161 3.50 -6.20 -18.86
N ARG A 162 3.53 -7.29 -18.09
CA ARG A 162 2.33 -7.82 -17.45
C ARG A 162 1.86 -6.74 -16.48
N PRO A 163 0.58 -6.32 -16.52
CA PRO A 163 -0.02 -5.71 -15.35
C PRO A 163 0.27 -6.66 -14.20
N PRO A 164 0.84 -6.22 -13.06
CA PRO A 164 1.03 -7.11 -11.92
C PRO A 164 -0.29 -7.85 -11.71
N GLY A 165 -0.27 -9.19 -11.90
CA GLY A 165 -1.49 -10.00 -12.02
C GLY A 165 -2.48 -9.56 -10.95
N HIS A 166 -3.59 -8.96 -11.39
CA HIS A 166 -4.37 -7.95 -10.67
C HIS A 166 -4.55 -8.31 -9.18
N TRP A 167 -3.67 -7.77 -8.34
CA TRP A 167 -3.86 -7.85 -6.90
C TRP A 167 -5.05 -6.99 -6.53
N VAL A 168 -6.03 -7.62 -5.91
CA VAL A 168 -7.21 -6.97 -5.36
C VAL A 168 -7.12 -7.05 -3.85
N GLY A 169 -7.37 -5.93 -3.17
CA GLY A 169 -7.51 -5.93 -1.72
C GLY A 169 -8.80 -6.65 -1.37
N THR A 170 -8.71 -7.76 -0.65
CA THR A 170 -9.90 -8.45 -0.14
C THR A 170 -10.21 -8.04 1.29
N TRP A 171 -9.22 -7.58 2.04
CA TRP A 171 -9.37 -7.07 3.40
C TRP A 171 -8.24 -6.08 3.69
N GLN A 172 -8.56 -5.01 4.41
CA GLN A 172 -7.60 -4.03 4.93
C GLN A 172 -8.10 -3.49 6.28
N THR A 173 -7.17 -2.97 7.08
CA THR A 173 -7.45 -2.12 8.24
C THR A 173 -6.38 -1.03 8.38
N ALA A 174 -6.70 0.03 9.12
CA ALA A 174 -5.81 1.15 9.39
C ALA A 174 -5.30 1.13 10.84
N MET A 175 -3.98 1.22 11.04
CA MET A 175 -3.40 1.28 12.39
C MET A 175 -3.70 2.62 13.05
N ALA A 176 -4.29 2.59 14.25
CA ALA A 176 -4.75 3.79 14.95
C ALA A 176 -3.84 4.17 16.12
N ARG A 177 -3.39 3.19 16.92
CA ARG A 177 -2.60 3.44 18.13
C ARG A 177 -1.63 2.30 18.42
N THR A 178 -0.93 2.40 19.54
CA THR A 178 -0.18 1.28 20.11
C THR A 178 -0.97 0.60 21.23
N THR A 179 -0.85 -0.73 21.36
CA THR A 179 -1.52 -1.48 22.43
C THR A 179 -1.03 -1.01 23.80
N PRO A 180 -1.94 -0.59 24.71
CA PRO A 180 -1.55 -0.17 26.06
C PRO A 180 -0.76 -1.25 26.81
N GLY A 181 0.30 -0.85 27.52
CA GLY A 181 1.11 -1.76 28.35
C GLY A 181 2.09 -2.65 27.58
N THR A 182 2.29 -2.41 26.28
CA THR A 182 3.19 -3.21 25.43
C THR A 182 4.49 -2.48 25.08
N ASP A 183 5.02 -1.63 25.97
CA ASP A 183 6.21 -0.82 25.69
C ASP A 183 7.45 -1.64 25.26
N ARG A 184 7.50 -2.92 25.66
CA ARG A 184 8.54 -3.89 25.26
C ARG A 184 8.08 -4.90 24.20
N GLY A 185 6.99 -4.59 23.49
CA GLY A 185 6.29 -5.51 22.60
C GLY A 185 5.49 -6.58 23.34
N MET A 186 5.16 -7.65 22.62
CA MET A 186 4.56 -8.87 23.15
C MET A 186 5.52 -10.06 22.91
N PRO A 187 6.67 -10.13 23.61
CA PRO A 187 7.63 -11.21 23.39
C PRO A 187 7.03 -12.57 23.73
N ASN A 188 7.39 -13.59 22.96
CA ASN A 188 6.92 -14.96 23.11
C ASN A 188 5.38 -15.11 23.01
N HIS A 189 4.74 -14.34 22.12
CA HIS A 189 3.29 -14.42 21.87
C HIS A 189 3.00 -14.73 20.41
N SER A 190 1.95 -15.52 20.18
CA SER A 190 1.33 -15.70 18.87
C SER A 190 -0.01 -14.95 18.82
N ILE A 191 -0.19 -14.10 17.82
CA ILE A 191 -1.40 -13.27 17.66
C ILE A 191 -2.11 -13.71 16.40
N ARG A 192 -3.29 -14.30 16.54
CA ARG A 192 -4.14 -14.81 15.46
C ARG A 192 -5.26 -13.82 15.17
N ASN A 193 -5.04 -13.03 14.13
CA ASN A 193 -5.97 -12.04 13.62
C ASN A 193 -6.99 -12.74 12.72
N VAL A 194 -8.27 -12.67 13.07
CA VAL A 194 -9.37 -13.13 12.19
C VAL A 194 -9.75 -11.99 11.28
N VAL A 195 -9.75 -12.20 9.97
CA VAL A 195 -10.06 -11.18 8.96
C VAL A 195 -11.10 -11.69 7.97
N HIS A 196 -12.05 -10.85 7.58
CA HIS A 196 -13.18 -11.23 6.74
C HIS A 196 -12.97 -10.76 5.29
N THR A 197 -13.04 -11.66 4.32
CA THR A 197 -12.70 -11.41 2.92
C THR A 197 -13.89 -10.90 2.11
N SER A 198 -13.76 -9.79 1.40
CA SER A 198 -14.76 -9.37 0.41
C SER A 198 -14.76 -10.20 -0.88
N VAL A 199 -13.59 -10.58 -1.40
CA VAL A 199 -13.46 -11.31 -2.68
C VAL A 199 -12.44 -12.45 -2.58
N GLY A 200 -12.72 -13.54 -3.29
CA GLY A 200 -11.86 -14.71 -3.31
C GLY A 200 -10.74 -14.65 -4.36
N GLY A 201 -9.82 -15.60 -4.26
CA GLY A 201 -8.69 -15.76 -5.19
C GLY A 201 -7.95 -17.09 -5.02
N ASP A 202 -6.94 -17.32 -5.86
CA ASP A 202 -6.12 -18.54 -5.86
C ASP A 202 -4.70 -18.35 -5.29
N THR A 203 -4.34 -17.09 -5.05
CA THR A 203 -3.06 -16.67 -4.52
C THR A 203 -3.30 -15.52 -3.54
N ALA A 204 -2.65 -15.54 -2.39
CA ALA A 204 -2.74 -14.49 -1.38
C ALA A 204 -1.37 -13.88 -1.06
N ARG A 205 -1.36 -12.68 -0.51
CA ARG A 205 -0.21 -12.10 0.19
C ARG A 205 -0.70 -11.21 1.34
N VAL A 206 0.12 -11.07 2.36
CA VAL A 206 -0.25 -10.38 3.61
C VAL A 206 0.69 -9.22 3.85
N ARG A 207 0.14 -8.05 4.22
CA ARG A 207 0.91 -6.90 4.68
C ARG A 207 0.96 -6.87 6.19
N LEU A 208 2.19 -6.92 6.71
CA LEU A 208 2.51 -6.69 8.11
C LEU A 208 2.98 -5.25 8.32
N SER A 209 2.68 -4.66 9.47
CA SER A 209 2.95 -3.26 9.76
C SER A 209 3.56 -3.08 11.14
N ASN A 210 4.51 -2.16 11.25
CA ASN A 210 5.05 -1.59 12.48
C ASN A 210 4.91 -0.06 12.45
N ALA A 211 3.88 0.45 11.77
CA ALA A 211 3.74 1.87 11.42
C ALA A 211 3.71 2.82 12.64
N LEU A 212 3.22 2.36 13.79
CA LEU A 212 3.16 3.16 15.02
C LEU A 212 4.15 2.71 16.10
N GLY A 213 4.94 1.66 15.82
CA GLY A 213 5.96 1.18 16.73
C GLY A 213 7.22 2.07 16.69
N THR A 214 7.90 2.18 17.82
CA THR A 214 9.09 3.05 17.99
C THR A 214 10.42 2.31 17.97
N ALA A 215 10.40 0.98 17.80
CA ALA A 215 11.59 0.15 17.63
C ALA A 215 11.33 -0.95 16.58
N PRO A 216 12.38 -1.52 15.95
CA PRO A 216 12.22 -2.66 15.06
C PRO A 216 11.55 -3.84 15.76
N VAL A 217 10.72 -4.56 15.03
CA VAL A 217 10.06 -5.78 15.51
C VAL A 217 10.45 -6.96 14.64
N LEU A 218 10.94 -8.03 15.27
CA LEU A 218 11.15 -9.31 14.60
C LEU A 218 9.80 -10.03 14.55
N MET A 219 9.29 -10.23 13.35
CA MET A 219 8.22 -11.19 13.08
C MET A 219 8.89 -12.52 12.81
N GLY A 220 8.69 -13.48 13.72
CA GLY A 220 9.13 -14.86 13.57
C GLY A 220 8.24 -15.57 12.55
N ARG A 221 7.67 -16.72 12.92
CA ARG A 221 6.72 -17.42 12.05
C ARG A 221 5.46 -16.57 11.85
N ALA A 222 5.01 -16.46 10.61
CA ALA A 222 3.70 -15.94 10.28
C ALA A 222 2.96 -16.93 9.38
N THR A 223 1.65 -17.05 9.55
CA THR A 223 0.83 -18.01 8.81
C THR A 223 -0.47 -17.41 8.32
N LEU A 224 -1.04 -18.03 7.29
CA LEU A 224 -2.35 -17.76 6.75
C LEU A 224 -3.13 -19.08 6.64
N ALA A 225 -4.39 -19.09 7.09
CA ALA A 225 -5.28 -20.24 6.94
C ALA A 225 -6.73 -19.79 6.76
N VAL A 226 -7.60 -20.69 6.28
CA VAL A 226 -9.05 -20.46 6.28
C VAL A 226 -9.60 -20.82 7.65
N ALA A 227 -10.43 -19.98 8.24
CA ALA A 227 -11.08 -20.28 9.52
C ALA A 227 -12.11 -21.40 9.33
N ALA A 228 -12.11 -22.39 10.23
CA ALA A 228 -13.04 -23.52 10.16
C ALA A 228 -14.47 -23.15 10.57
N ARG A 229 -14.60 -22.14 11.43
CA ARG A 229 -15.88 -21.65 11.96
C ARG A 229 -15.74 -20.15 12.29
N PRO A 230 -16.84 -19.38 12.20
CA PRO A 230 -16.85 -18.01 12.71
C PRO A 230 -16.42 -17.96 14.17
N ASP A 231 -15.74 -16.88 14.57
CA ASP A 231 -15.40 -16.59 15.97
C ASP A 231 -14.59 -17.66 16.70
N ALA A 232 -13.80 -18.43 15.96
CA ALA A 232 -13.02 -19.51 16.53
C ALA A 232 -11.57 -19.49 16.00
N PRO A 233 -10.58 -19.86 16.82
CA PRO A 233 -9.18 -19.88 16.39
C PRO A 233 -8.83 -21.10 15.51
N HIS A 234 -9.81 -21.93 15.13
CA HIS A 234 -9.58 -23.22 14.47
C HIS A 234 -9.43 -23.02 12.96
N ALA A 235 -8.39 -23.56 12.36
CA ALA A 235 -8.18 -23.56 10.92
C ALA A 235 -8.89 -24.74 10.24
N VAL A 236 -9.32 -24.57 8.99
CA VAL A 236 -9.69 -25.70 8.13
C VAL A 236 -8.43 -26.53 7.87
N ALA A 237 -8.49 -27.83 8.18
CA ALA A 237 -7.36 -28.74 8.02
C ALA A 237 -6.76 -28.66 6.60
N GLY A 238 -5.44 -28.53 6.52
CA GLY A 238 -4.70 -28.48 5.25
C GLY A 238 -4.71 -27.13 4.54
N THR A 239 -5.36 -26.10 5.11
CA THR A 239 -5.33 -24.72 4.59
C THR A 239 -4.21 -23.88 5.19
N MET A 240 -3.55 -24.33 6.26
CA MET A 240 -2.44 -23.63 6.90
C MET A 240 -1.27 -23.45 5.93
N ARG A 241 -0.79 -22.22 5.83
CA ARG A 241 0.29 -21.81 4.93
C ARG A 241 1.25 -20.90 5.69
N GLU A 242 2.54 -21.20 5.61
CA GLU A 242 3.58 -20.35 6.18
C GLU A 242 3.90 -19.19 5.23
N LEU A 243 3.98 -17.98 5.77
CA LEU A 243 4.33 -16.78 5.01
C LEU A 243 5.85 -16.63 4.98
N THR A 244 6.37 -16.26 3.81
CA THR A 244 7.78 -15.92 3.63
C THR A 244 7.94 -14.47 3.19
N PHE A 245 9.14 -13.93 3.37
CA PHE A 245 9.51 -12.56 3.00
C PHE A 245 10.86 -12.62 2.28
N GLY A 246 10.86 -12.47 0.95
CA GLY A 246 12.07 -12.69 0.14
C GLY A 246 12.60 -14.12 0.28
N GLY A 247 11.71 -15.11 0.41
CA GLY A 247 12.02 -16.52 0.61
C GLY A 247 12.40 -16.92 2.05
N THR A 248 12.42 -15.97 2.99
CA THR A 248 12.77 -16.23 4.40
C THR A 248 11.52 -16.36 5.27
N PRO A 249 11.44 -17.30 6.23
CA PRO A 249 10.24 -17.52 7.06
C PRO A 249 10.03 -16.50 8.18
N SER A 250 10.82 -15.42 8.20
CA SER A 250 10.80 -14.36 9.22
C SER A 250 11.24 -13.03 8.62
N VAL A 251 10.82 -11.92 9.22
CA VAL A 251 11.21 -10.57 8.78
C VAL A 251 11.36 -9.63 9.97
N THR A 252 12.36 -8.74 9.92
CA THR A 252 12.47 -7.62 10.85
C THR A 252 11.87 -6.37 10.21
N ILE A 253 10.79 -5.85 10.80
CA ILE A 253 10.12 -4.64 10.33
C ILE A 253 10.66 -3.44 11.11
N PRO A 254 11.25 -2.41 10.47
CA PRO A 254 11.76 -1.24 11.17
C PRO A 254 10.63 -0.45 11.84
N ALA A 255 10.97 0.42 12.78
CA ALA A 255 10.02 1.38 13.36
C ALA A 255 9.39 2.23 12.25
N GLY A 256 8.07 2.38 12.26
CA GLY A 256 7.32 3.08 11.21
C GLY A 256 7.23 2.34 9.87
N GLY A 257 7.80 1.14 9.76
CA GLY A 257 7.86 0.39 8.50
C GLY A 257 6.75 -0.63 8.31
N GLU A 258 6.76 -1.26 7.13
CA GLU A 258 5.85 -2.34 6.75
C GLU A 258 6.62 -3.43 5.99
N ALA A 259 6.07 -4.65 5.95
CA ALA A 259 6.59 -5.76 5.19
C ALA A 259 5.44 -6.47 4.46
N LEU A 260 5.65 -6.80 3.18
CA LEU A 260 4.71 -7.56 2.38
C LEU A 260 5.25 -8.98 2.21
N SER A 261 4.43 -10.00 2.46
CA SER A 261 4.83 -11.38 2.25
C SER A 261 5.02 -11.67 0.75
N ASP A 262 5.80 -12.71 0.47
CA ASP A 262 5.79 -13.34 -0.84
C ASP A 262 4.39 -13.89 -1.15
N PRO A 263 4.00 -14.00 -2.44
CA PRO A 263 2.75 -14.61 -2.83
C PRO A 263 2.68 -16.10 -2.41
N ILE A 264 1.56 -16.51 -1.85
CA ILE A 264 1.30 -17.90 -1.47
C ILE A 264 0.10 -18.48 -2.22
N SER A 265 0.28 -19.66 -2.80
CA SER A 265 -0.79 -20.38 -3.50
C SER A 265 -1.75 -21.02 -2.48
N MET A 266 -2.98 -20.51 -2.45
CA MET A 266 -4.08 -21.06 -1.65
C MET A 266 -5.41 -20.52 -2.16
N THR A 267 -6.45 -21.34 -2.08
CA THR A 267 -7.82 -20.88 -2.34
C THR A 267 -8.29 -20.02 -1.17
N VAL A 268 -8.52 -18.74 -1.45
CA VAL A 268 -9.15 -17.79 -0.53
C VAL A 268 -10.64 -17.71 -0.87
N PRO A 269 -11.55 -18.02 0.07
CA PRO A 269 -12.98 -17.84 -0.15
C PRO A 269 -13.32 -16.35 -0.31
N ALA A 270 -14.32 -16.05 -1.13
CA ALA A 270 -15.03 -14.77 -1.02
C ALA A 270 -16.01 -14.87 0.16
N ASP A 271 -16.25 -13.76 0.86
CA ASP A 271 -17.18 -13.72 2.01
C ASP A 271 -16.85 -14.79 3.05
N GLY A 272 -15.59 -14.83 3.48
CA GLY A 272 -15.08 -15.86 4.38
C GLY A 272 -14.01 -15.35 5.33
N ASP A 273 -13.83 -16.07 6.43
CA ASP A 273 -12.86 -15.69 7.46
C ASP A 273 -11.50 -16.37 7.21
N LEU A 274 -10.43 -15.58 7.30
CA LEU A 274 -9.05 -16.03 7.30
C LEU A 274 -8.42 -15.82 8.68
N LEU A 275 -7.47 -16.69 9.00
CA LEU A 275 -6.63 -16.62 10.20
C LEU A 275 -5.24 -16.16 9.78
N VAL A 276 -4.89 -14.91 10.08
CA VAL A 276 -3.54 -14.37 9.90
C VAL A 276 -2.83 -14.40 11.24
N THR A 277 -1.89 -15.33 11.43
CA THR A 277 -1.18 -15.45 12.70
C THR A 277 0.24 -14.92 12.59
N VAL A 278 0.68 -14.13 13.56
CA VAL A 278 2.07 -13.65 13.68
C VAL A 278 2.66 -14.06 15.02
N TYR A 279 3.90 -14.55 15.03
CA TYR A 279 4.66 -14.85 16.24
C TYR A 279 5.75 -13.81 16.48
N THR A 280 5.80 -13.25 17.69
CA THR A 280 6.78 -12.24 18.12
C THR A 280 7.76 -12.87 19.13
N PRO A 281 8.93 -13.39 18.70
CA PRO A 281 9.81 -14.20 19.55
C PRO A 281 10.57 -13.43 20.64
N ALA A 282 10.78 -12.12 20.44
CA ALA A 282 11.69 -11.33 21.25
C ALA A 282 11.08 -9.97 21.60
N PRO A 283 11.59 -9.29 22.65
CA PRO A 283 11.16 -7.94 22.97
C PRO A 283 11.37 -6.98 21.79
N SER A 284 10.42 -6.06 21.64
CA SER A 284 10.45 -4.99 20.62
C SER A 284 10.01 -3.67 21.25
N GLY A 285 9.45 -2.74 20.46
CA GLY A 285 8.74 -1.57 20.97
C GLY A 285 7.23 -1.79 21.12
N PRO A 286 6.49 -0.72 21.47
CA PRO A 286 5.03 -0.69 21.51
C PRO A 286 4.37 -1.36 20.30
N VAL A 287 3.41 -2.25 20.54
CA VAL A 287 2.70 -3.00 19.49
C VAL A 287 1.79 -2.06 18.72
N THR A 288 1.95 -1.95 17.40
CA THR A 288 0.97 -1.23 16.56
C THR A 288 -0.33 -2.02 16.49
N GLU A 289 -1.47 -1.34 16.66
CA GLU A 289 -2.79 -1.97 16.62
C GLU A 289 -3.85 -1.11 15.90
N HIS A 290 -4.81 -1.82 15.34
CA HIS A 290 -6.15 -1.31 15.08
C HIS A 290 -7.07 -1.77 16.24
N PRO A 291 -7.51 -0.86 17.11
CA PRO A 291 -8.38 -1.19 18.23
C PRO A 291 -9.84 -1.24 17.79
N ARG A 292 -10.67 -2.02 18.51
CA ARG A 292 -12.11 -2.15 18.23
C ARG A 292 -12.38 -2.61 16.81
N SER A 293 -11.74 -3.69 16.39
CA SER A 293 -11.97 -4.29 15.07
C SER A 293 -13.40 -4.78 14.80
N TYR A 294 -14.26 -4.80 15.84
CA TYR A 294 -15.58 -5.45 15.83
C TYR A 294 -15.52 -6.87 15.23
N GLN A 295 -14.40 -7.55 15.50
CA GLN A 295 -14.07 -8.89 15.05
C GLN A 295 -13.29 -9.59 16.16
N THR A 296 -13.76 -10.77 16.60
CA THR A 296 -13.06 -11.57 17.59
C THR A 296 -11.79 -12.17 17.00
N SER A 297 -10.64 -11.82 17.57
CA SER A 297 -9.31 -12.38 17.30
C SER A 297 -8.74 -12.97 18.58
N PHE A 298 -7.58 -13.63 18.51
CA PHE A 298 -7.06 -14.37 19.64
C PHE A 298 -5.55 -14.21 19.84
N VAL A 299 -5.13 -14.31 21.10
CA VAL A 299 -3.73 -14.32 21.50
C VAL A 299 -3.43 -15.63 22.23
N ALA A 300 -2.31 -16.24 21.90
CA ALA A 300 -1.66 -17.30 22.66
C ALA A 300 -0.38 -16.75 23.27
N ALA A 301 -0.24 -16.89 24.58
CA ALA A 301 1.02 -16.61 25.26
C ALA A 301 1.93 -17.85 25.21
N ASP A 302 3.20 -17.64 25.58
CA ASP A 302 4.16 -18.71 25.88
C ASP A 302 4.58 -19.63 24.72
N GLY A 303 4.67 -19.09 23.50
CA GLY A 303 5.31 -19.83 22.40
C GLY A 303 4.91 -19.45 20.98
N ASP A 304 5.58 -20.11 20.04
CA ASP A 304 5.20 -20.16 18.62
C ASP A 304 4.07 -21.17 18.44
N HIS A 305 2.84 -20.66 18.43
CA HIS A 305 1.60 -21.38 18.14
C HIS A 305 1.06 -21.02 16.76
N ALA A 306 1.86 -20.36 15.90
CA ALA A 306 1.34 -19.79 14.66
C ALA A 306 0.82 -20.87 13.69
N ALA A 307 1.41 -22.06 13.72
CA ALA A 307 1.03 -23.21 12.89
C ALA A 307 -0.03 -24.14 13.53
N ASP A 308 -0.54 -23.84 14.73
CA ASP A 308 -1.49 -24.71 15.43
C ASP A 308 -2.88 -24.63 14.78
N GLU A 309 -3.29 -25.65 14.02
CA GLU A 309 -4.59 -25.68 13.33
C GLU A 309 -5.77 -25.75 14.31
N GLU A 310 -5.67 -26.55 15.38
CA GLU A 310 -6.74 -26.69 16.39
C GLU A 310 -6.96 -25.41 17.21
N GLY A 311 -5.97 -24.54 17.27
CA GLY A 311 -6.07 -23.25 17.95
C GLY A 311 -6.24 -23.32 19.47
N THR A 312 -6.01 -24.47 20.11
CA THR A 312 -6.24 -24.66 21.57
C THR A 312 -5.40 -23.76 22.46
N ALA A 313 -4.23 -23.30 22.00
CA ALA A 313 -3.37 -22.37 22.71
C ALA A 313 -3.89 -20.91 22.72
N PHE A 314 -4.82 -20.58 21.81
CA PHE A 314 -5.36 -19.24 21.64
C PHE A 314 -6.50 -18.95 22.62
N THR A 315 -6.16 -18.86 23.91
CA THR A 315 -7.13 -18.75 25.00
C THR A 315 -7.54 -17.31 25.35
N GLN A 316 -6.89 -16.29 24.77
CA GLN A 316 -7.15 -14.89 25.09
C GLN A 316 -7.87 -14.18 23.93
N PRO A 317 -9.20 -14.04 23.96
CA PRO A 317 -9.92 -13.30 22.94
C PRO A 317 -9.63 -11.79 23.02
N THR A 318 -9.61 -11.13 21.87
CA THR A 318 -9.37 -9.69 21.72
C THR A 318 -10.15 -9.16 20.52
N THR A 319 -10.61 -7.92 20.59
CA THR A 319 -11.23 -7.20 19.46
C THR A 319 -10.26 -6.16 18.91
N ALA A 320 -9.02 -6.57 18.70
CA ALA A 320 -7.97 -5.70 18.17
C ALA A 320 -7.14 -6.50 17.18
N TRP A 321 -6.89 -5.92 16.01
CA TRP A 321 -5.91 -6.44 15.07
C TRP A 321 -4.55 -5.84 15.37
N ARG A 322 -3.51 -6.68 15.41
CA ARG A 322 -2.14 -6.27 15.70
C ARG A 322 -1.23 -6.70 14.58
N TYR A 323 -0.36 -5.78 14.17
CA TYR A 323 0.66 -5.98 13.15
C TYR A 323 0.20 -6.36 11.73
N VAL A 324 -1.09 -6.63 11.48
CA VAL A 324 -1.61 -7.02 10.16
C VAL A 324 -2.48 -5.88 9.62
N THR A 325 -2.19 -5.41 8.39
CA THR A 325 -2.94 -4.31 7.78
C THR A 325 -3.64 -4.66 6.48
N ALA A 326 -3.22 -5.69 5.74
CA ALA A 326 -3.93 -6.09 4.52
C ALA A 326 -3.77 -7.57 4.15
N VAL A 327 -4.77 -8.08 3.44
CA VAL A 327 -4.71 -9.31 2.66
C VAL A 327 -5.10 -8.97 1.23
N ASP A 328 -4.19 -9.22 0.30
CA ASP A 328 -4.45 -9.09 -1.13
C ASP A 328 -4.59 -10.47 -1.76
N VAL A 329 -5.47 -10.59 -2.76
CA VAL A 329 -5.65 -11.81 -3.53
C VAL A 329 -5.44 -11.57 -5.02
N ARG A 330 -5.00 -12.61 -5.74
CA ARG A 330 -5.18 -12.69 -7.19
C ARG A 330 -6.54 -13.29 -7.48
N SER A 331 -7.42 -12.47 -8.06
CA SER A 331 -8.78 -12.88 -8.40
C SER A 331 -8.95 -12.94 -9.91
N SER A 332 -9.65 -13.96 -10.40
CA SER A 332 -10.08 -14.05 -11.80
C SER A 332 -11.41 -13.35 -12.07
N SER A 333 -12.16 -13.00 -11.01
CA SER A 333 -13.49 -12.41 -11.08
C SER A 333 -13.58 -10.98 -10.55
N ALA A 334 -12.58 -10.53 -9.79
CA ALA A 334 -12.52 -9.17 -9.27
C ALA A 334 -11.42 -8.36 -9.97
N HIS A 335 -11.74 -7.13 -10.39
CA HIS A 335 -10.87 -6.31 -11.24
C HIS A 335 -10.55 -4.93 -10.66
N GLY A 336 -10.54 -4.81 -9.34
CA GLY A 336 -10.16 -3.59 -8.62
C GLY A 336 -10.69 -3.59 -7.21
N THR A 337 -10.38 -2.53 -6.47
CA THR A 337 -10.71 -2.39 -5.05
C THR A 337 -11.39 -1.04 -4.81
N VAL A 338 -12.47 -1.08 -4.02
CA VAL A 338 -13.09 0.08 -3.38
C VAL A 338 -12.51 0.20 -1.98
N VAL A 339 -11.95 1.37 -1.67
CA VAL A 339 -11.44 1.68 -0.33
C VAL A 339 -12.48 2.50 0.41
N THR A 340 -12.96 2.02 1.55
CA THR A 340 -13.80 2.82 2.45
C THR A 340 -12.89 3.49 3.48
N PHE A 341 -12.86 4.82 3.53
CA PHE A 341 -11.95 5.58 4.38
C PHE A 341 -12.75 6.51 5.30
N GLY A 342 -12.47 6.49 6.61
CA GLY A 342 -13.21 7.35 7.52
C GLY A 342 -12.97 7.14 8.99
N ASP A 343 -13.97 7.51 9.78
CA ASP A 343 -13.96 7.44 11.25
C ASP A 343 -14.71 6.22 11.82
N SER A 344 -15.24 6.31 13.05
CA SER A 344 -15.94 5.21 13.75
C SER A 344 -17.16 4.71 13.00
N ILE A 345 -17.82 5.54 12.21
CA ILE A 345 -18.99 5.12 11.43
C ILE A 345 -18.54 4.20 10.30
N THR A 346 -17.40 4.48 9.67
CA THR A 346 -16.78 3.62 8.65
C THR A 346 -16.11 2.38 9.27
N ASP A 347 -15.49 2.55 10.43
CA ASP A 347 -14.89 1.46 11.21
C ASP A 347 -15.93 0.41 11.64
N GLY A 348 -17.16 0.86 11.93
CA GLY A 348 -18.28 0.00 12.28
C GLY A 348 -18.64 -0.02 13.77
N ASP A 349 -18.43 1.08 14.51
CA ASP A 349 -18.81 1.18 15.92
C ASP A 349 -20.29 0.85 16.11
N ARG A 350 -20.59 0.06 17.15
CA ARG A 350 -21.92 -0.51 17.44
C ARG A 350 -22.43 -1.57 16.48
N SER A 351 -21.67 -1.98 15.46
CA SER A 351 -21.98 -3.20 14.73
C SER A 351 -21.88 -4.42 15.65
N THR A 352 -22.69 -5.44 15.38
CA THR A 352 -22.58 -6.72 16.09
C THR A 352 -21.17 -7.28 15.91
N ILE A 353 -20.46 -7.52 17.02
CA ILE A 353 -19.10 -8.09 17.01
C ILE A 353 -19.13 -9.40 16.22
N SER A 354 -18.24 -9.48 15.22
CA SER A 354 -18.10 -10.60 14.30
C SER A 354 -19.33 -10.94 13.46
N GLY A 355 -20.34 -10.07 13.45
CA GLY A 355 -21.47 -10.21 12.53
C GLY A 355 -21.12 -9.84 11.08
N ASN A 356 -19.99 -9.13 10.87
CA ASN A 356 -19.63 -8.55 9.57
C ASN A 356 -20.78 -7.71 8.98
N LEU A 357 -21.42 -6.89 9.83
CA LEU A 357 -22.58 -6.06 9.48
C LEU A 357 -22.24 -4.56 9.41
N ARG A 358 -20.95 -4.23 9.26
CA ARG A 358 -20.49 -2.86 9.04
C ARG A 358 -20.88 -2.48 7.62
N TRP A 359 -21.13 -1.20 7.33
CA TRP A 359 -21.57 -0.82 5.98
C TRP A 359 -20.59 -1.22 4.86
N PRO A 360 -19.24 -1.26 5.06
CA PRO A 360 -18.33 -1.77 4.04
C PRO A 360 -18.48 -3.28 3.78
N ASP A 361 -18.81 -4.07 4.80
CA ASP A 361 -19.06 -5.52 4.64
C ASP A 361 -20.35 -5.73 3.82
N VAL A 362 -21.44 -5.03 4.18
CA VAL A 362 -22.70 -5.10 3.43
C VAL A 362 -22.54 -4.58 1.99
N LEU A 363 -21.67 -3.59 1.76
CA LEU A 363 -21.32 -3.15 0.40
C LEU A 363 -20.60 -4.26 -0.38
N ALA A 364 -19.70 -5.02 0.27
CA ALA A 364 -19.04 -6.17 -0.34
C ALA A 364 -20.07 -7.22 -0.77
N ASP A 365 -21.05 -7.55 0.08
CA ASP A 365 -22.13 -8.49 -0.25
C ASP A 365 -22.93 -8.03 -1.47
N ARG A 366 -23.29 -6.74 -1.52
CA ARG A 366 -24.01 -6.15 -2.65
C ARG A 366 -23.20 -6.28 -3.95
N LEU A 367 -21.92 -5.94 -3.92
CA LEU A 367 -21.02 -6.06 -5.08
C LEU A 367 -20.79 -7.52 -5.49
N ALA A 368 -20.77 -8.46 -4.53
CA ALA A 368 -20.61 -9.87 -4.80
C ALA A 368 -21.86 -10.49 -5.44
N ALA A 369 -23.05 -9.97 -5.11
CA ALA A 369 -24.34 -10.38 -5.66
C ALA A 369 -24.62 -9.84 -7.08
N GLU A 370 -23.92 -8.79 -7.51
CA GLU A 370 -24.07 -8.24 -8.86
C GLU A 370 -23.70 -9.28 -9.95
N PRO A 371 -24.52 -9.42 -11.01
CA PRO A 371 -24.22 -10.31 -12.11
C PRO A 371 -23.08 -9.73 -12.98
N GLY A 372 -22.24 -10.62 -13.51
CA GLY A 372 -21.21 -10.27 -14.48
C GLY A 372 -19.77 -10.37 -13.96
N PRO A 373 -18.78 -10.12 -14.85
CA PRO A 373 -17.38 -10.45 -14.60
C PRO A 373 -16.61 -9.40 -13.80
N THR A 374 -17.22 -8.27 -13.43
CA THR A 374 -16.51 -7.12 -12.84
C THR A 374 -16.88 -6.92 -11.38
N LYS A 375 -16.45 -7.86 -10.52
CA LYS A 375 -16.53 -7.68 -9.07
C LYS A 375 -15.42 -6.72 -8.62
N LEU A 376 -15.64 -6.04 -7.50
CA LEU A 376 -14.63 -5.22 -6.84
C LEU A 376 -14.41 -5.77 -5.43
N GLY A 377 -13.16 -5.82 -4.99
CA GLY A 377 -12.87 -5.97 -3.57
C GLY A 377 -13.33 -4.73 -2.82
N VAL A 378 -13.74 -4.90 -1.57
CA VAL A 378 -14.03 -3.80 -0.64
C VAL A 378 -13.11 -3.94 0.55
N VAL A 379 -12.48 -2.84 0.95
CA VAL A 379 -11.58 -2.81 2.10
C VAL A 379 -11.87 -1.63 3.01
N ASN A 380 -11.66 -1.82 4.31
CA ASN A 380 -12.05 -0.84 5.33
C ASN A 380 -10.85 -0.18 6.01
N SER A 381 -10.66 1.12 5.76
CA SER A 381 -9.65 1.98 6.39
C SER A 381 -10.28 2.96 7.38
N GLY A 382 -11.36 2.57 8.06
CA GLY A 382 -11.96 3.29 9.17
C GLY A 382 -11.05 3.32 10.40
N ILE A 383 -11.11 4.39 11.19
CA ILE A 383 -10.51 4.46 12.52
C ILE A 383 -11.50 5.15 13.47
N SER A 384 -11.93 4.46 14.52
CA SER A 384 -12.78 5.04 15.55
C SER A 384 -12.20 6.33 16.15
N GLY A 385 -12.97 7.43 16.11
CA GLY A 385 -12.52 8.74 16.61
C GLY A 385 -11.52 9.49 15.70
N ASN A 386 -11.32 9.03 14.46
CA ASN A 386 -10.46 9.72 13.50
C ASN A 386 -11.04 11.05 13.04
N ARG A 387 -10.13 11.92 12.60
CA ARG A 387 -10.38 13.31 12.25
C ARG A 387 -9.59 13.63 11.01
N ILE A 388 -10.14 14.54 10.21
CA ILE A 388 -9.49 15.04 9.00
C ILE A 388 -8.33 15.96 9.36
N LEU A 389 -8.55 16.90 10.28
CA LEU A 389 -7.63 18.02 10.50
C LEU A 389 -6.58 17.75 11.58
N ASN A 390 -6.95 17.05 12.65
CA ASN A 390 -6.11 16.91 13.85
C ASN A 390 -5.98 15.45 14.29
N SER A 391 -4.78 15.02 14.66
CA SER A 391 -4.59 13.66 15.16
C SER A 391 -5.28 13.46 16.51
N SER A 392 -5.89 12.29 16.71
CA SER A 392 -6.61 11.91 17.93
C SER A 392 -5.78 10.99 18.85
N THR A 393 -4.45 11.07 18.78
CA THR A 393 -3.52 10.12 19.42
C THR A 393 -3.49 10.19 20.95
N GLY A 394 -4.00 11.27 21.56
CA GLY A 394 -4.03 11.47 23.02
C GLY A 394 -5.27 10.95 23.75
N THR A 395 -6.37 10.66 23.05
CA THR A 395 -7.65 10.21 23.66
C THR A 395 -7.78 8.69 23.73
N GLY A 396 -6.76 7.97 23.27
CA GLY A 396 -6.58 6.54 23.47
C GLY A 396 -7.30 5.64 22.47
N ILE A 397 -8.20 6.12 21.61
CA ILE A 397 -8.89 5.28 20.58
C ILE A 397 -8.67 5.78 19.16
N GLY A 398 -8.55 7.10 18.96
CA GLY A 398 -8.27 7.67 17.64
C GLY A 398 -6.81 7.55 17.24
N GLY A 399 -6.55 7.83 15.96
CA GLY A 399 -5.22 7.72 15.36
C GLY A 399 -4.71 8.98 14.69
N PRO A 400 -3.64 8.86 13.88
CA PRO A 400 -3.17 9.93 13.00
C PRO A 400 -4.31 10.50 12.16
N ASN A 401 -4.34 11.81 11.94
CA ASN A 401 -5.37 12.43 11.10
C ASN A 401 -5.39 11.87 9.67
N ALA A 402 -6.48 12.12 8.94
CA ALA A 402 -6.67 11.63 7.57
C ALA A 402 -5.45 11.90 6.67
N PHE A 403 -4.95 13.15 6.65
CA PHE A 403 -3.81 13.54 5.83
C PHE A 403 -2.53 12.74 6.12
N ALA A 404 -2.26 12.45 7.40
CA ALA A 404 -1.07 11.69 7.80
C ALA A 404 -1.10 10.23 7.32
N ARG A 405 -2.27 9.71 6.93
CA ARG A 405 -2.45 8.30 6.57
C ARG A 405 -2.99 8.06 5.16
N LEU A 406 -3.29 9.10 4.37
CA LEU A 406 -3.82 8.95 3.00
C LEU A 406 -2.95 8.02 2.14
N SER A 407 -1.63 8.23 2.14
CA SER A 407 -0.72 7.42 1.31
C SER A 407 -0.86 5.93 1.64
N ARG A 408 -0.76 5.59 2.93
CA ARG A 408 -0.75 4.22 3.45
C ARG A 408 -2.12 3.54 3.35
N ASP A 409 -3.18 4.23 3.78
CA ASP A 409 -4.49 3.60 4.01
C ASP A 409 -5.47 3.78 2.85
N MET A 410 -5.11 4.57 1.84
CA MET A 410 -6.01 4.92 0.73
C MET A 410 -5.30 4.84 -0.63
N LEU A 411 -4.26 5.64 -0.84
CA LEU A 411 -3.67 5.88 -2.16
C LEU A 411 -2.84 4.73 -2.70
N THR A 412 -2.25 3.90 -1.83
CA THR A 412 -1.37 2.79 -2.23
C THR A 412 -2.01 1.41 -2.05
N THR A 413 -3.32 1.38 -1.80
CA THR A 413 -4.08 0.13 -1.66
C THR A 413 -4.05 -0.67 -2.96
N SER A 414 -3.80 -1.98 -2.86
CA SER A 414 -3.71 -2.88 -4.01
C SER A 414 -4.99 -2.86 -4.84
N GLY A 415 -4.85 -2.56 -6.14
CA GLY A 415 -5.96 -2.54 -7.08
C GLY A 415 -6.97 -1.41 -6.85
N ALA A 416 -6.66 -0.42 -6.01
CA ALA A 416 -7.57 0.70 -5.74
C ALA A 416 -8.00 1.40 -7.03
N ARG A 417 -9.31 1.62 -7.15
CA ARG A 417 -9.94 2.38 -8.24
C ARG A 417 -10.82 3.50 -7.71
N THR A 418 -11.47 3.26 -6.60
CA THR A 418 -12.43 4.18 -6.00
C THR A 418 -12.22 4.25 -4.50
N VAL A 419 -12.35 5.45 -3.96
CA VAL A 419 -12.41 5.70 -2.53
C VAL A 419 -13.81 6.18 -2.19
N ILE A 420 -14.42 5.61 -1.16
CA ILE A 420 -15.60 6.17 -0.49
C ILE A 420 -15.13 6.79 0.82
N MET A 421 -15.21 8.11 0.94
CA MET A 421 -14.81 8.84 2.14
C MET A 421 -16.03 9.25 2.96
N LEU A 422 -16.06 8.87 4.25
CA LEU A 422 -17.02 9.34 5.23
C LEU A 422 -16.28 9.71 6.53
N GLU A 423 -16.05 11.00 6.74
CA GLU A 423 -15.34 11.52 7.90
C GLU A 423 -15.72 12.98 8.19
N GLY A 424 -15.44 13.44 9.40
CA GLY A 424 -15.55 14.85 9.79
C GLY A 424 -16.44 15.08 11.03
N VAL A 425 -17.24 14.09 11.44
CA VAL A 425 -18.10 14.22 12.63
C VAL A 425 -17.25 14.43 13.89
N ASN A 426 -16.11 13.76 13.99
CA ASN A 426 -15.20 13.93 15.12
C ASN A 426 -14.45 15.27 15.10
N ASP A 427 -14.23 15.87 13.93
CA ASP A 427 -13.69 17.23 13.86
C ASP A 427 -14.69 18.23 14.44
N ILE A 428 -15.97 18.07 14.12
CA ILE A 428 -17.05 18.91 14.63
C ILE A 428 -17.25 18.71 16.14
N LEU A 429 -17.24 17.46 16.60
CA LEU A 429 -17.56 17.10 17.98
C LEU A 429 -16.41 17.34 18.99
N ASN A 430 -15.15 17.35 18.55
CA ASN A 430 -14.00 17.46 19.44
C ASN A 430 -13.26 18.81 19.30
N LEU A 431 -12.55 19.20 20.35
CA LEU A 431 -11.69 20.37 20.33
C LEU A 431 -10.38 20.10 19.55
N PRO A 432 -9.78 21.11 18.89
CA PRO A 432 -10.37 22.42 18.62
C PRO A 432 -11.53 22.29 17.61
N HIS A 433 -12.57 23.12 17.79
CA HIS A 433 -13.70 23.16 16.86
C HIS A 433 -13.27 23.84 15.56
N PRO A 434 -13.50 23.20 14.39
CA PRO A 434 -13.07 23.74 13.13
C PRO A 434 -14.02 24.85 12.64
N ASP A 435 -13.45 25.79 11.89
CA ASP A 435 -14.20 26.57 10.91
C ASP A 435 -14.72 25.61 9.82
N PRO A 436 -16.02 25.62 9.44
CA PRO A 436 -16.52 24.82 8.33
C PRO A 436 -15.69 24.96 7.05
N GLU A 437 -15.13 26.14 6.76
CA GLU A 437 -14.29 26.35 5.57
C GLU A 437 -13.00 25.52 5.60
N ALA A 438 -12.44 25.26 6.79
CA ALA A 438 -11.25 24.41 6.93
C ALA A 438 -11.56 22.95 6.56
N LEU A 439 -12.73 22.43 6.95
CA LEU A 439 -13.18 21.09 6.58
C LEU A 439 -13.48 20.99 5.08
N LYS A 440 -14.16 21.98 4.50
CA LYS A 440 -14.44 22.03 3.05
C LYS A 440 -13.15 22.04 2.24
N LEU A 441 -12.18 22.87 2.62
CA LEU A 441 -10.87 22.93 1.96
C LEU A 441 -10.12 21.60 2.07
N ALA A 442 -10.16 20.97 3.25
CA ALA A 442 -9.51 19.68 3.45
C ALA A 442 -10.11 18.57 2.57
N LEU A 443 -11.44 18.49 2.47
CA LEU A 443 -12.12 17.54 1.59
C LEU A 443 -11.72 17.74 0.12
N ARG A 444 -11.65 18.99 -0.34
CA ARG A 444 -11.15 19.32 -1.69
C ARG A 444 -9.71 18.85 -1.90
N GLN A 445 -8.82 19.08 -0.92
CA GLN A 445 -7.42 18.65 -1.01
C GLN A 445 -7.26 17.13 -1.03
N ILE A 446 -8.11 16.39 -0.31
CA ILE A 446 -8.12 14.93 -0.34
C ILE A 446 -8.59 14.43 -1.71
N ALA A 447 -9.66 15.03 -2.26
CA ALA A 447 -10.15 14.70 -3.60
C ALA A 447 -9.07 14.93 -4.68
N ALA A 448 -8.41 16.09 -4.66
CA ALA A 448 -7.33 16.39 -5.57
C ALA A 448 -6.17 15.38 -5.48
N GLN A 449 -5.84 14.89 -4.28
CA GLN A 449 -4.81 13.85 -4.09
C GLN A 449 -5.25 12.48 -4.60
N ALA A 450 -6.52 12.11 -4.42
CA ALA A 450 -7.09 10.89 -4.99
C ALA A 450 -7.04 10.94 -6.53
N HIS A 451 -7.50 12.03 -7.14
CA HIS A 451 -7.47 12.24 -8.59
C HIS A 451 -6.04 12.24 -9.15
N ALA A 452 -5.08 12.82 -8.43
CA ALA A 452 -3.67 12.79 -8.81
C ALA A 452 -3.07 11.36 -8.86
N GLN A 453 -3.67 10.41 -8.15
CA GLN A 453 -3.34 8.98 -8.19
C GLN A 453 -4.25 8.19 -9.15
N GLY A 454 -5.09 8.87 -9.94
CA GLY A 454 -6.03 8.25 -10.86
C GLY A 454 -7.20 7.53 -10.19
N LEU A 455 -7.46 7.80 -8.90
CA LEU A 455 -8.57 7.23 -8.16
C LEU A 455 -9.82 8.10 -8.31
N ARG A 456 -10.98 7.46 -8.41
CA ARG A 456 -12.27 8.11 -8.24
C ARG A 456 -12.52 8.36 -6.74
N ILE A 457 -13.12 9.49 -6.39
CA ILE A 457 -13.50 9.79 -5.00
C ILE A 457 -15.00 10.05 -4.89
N VAL A 458 -15.64 9.25 -4.06
CA VAL A 458 -17.04 9.36 -3.67
C VAL A 458 -17.08 9.82 -2.22
N VAL A 459 -17.89 10.83 -1.91
CA VAL A 459 -17.95 11.40 -0.55
C VAL A 459 -19.33 11.21 0.06
N GLY A 460 -19.36 10.71 1.29
CA GLY A 460 -20.56 10.58 2.10
C GLY A 460 -20.85 11.85 2.89
N THR A 461 -22.11 12.27 2.96
CA THR A 461 -22.53 13.35 3.87
C THR A 461 -22.39 12.90 5.34
N ILE A 462 -22.01 13.82 6.22
CA ILE A 462 -21.85 13.58 7.65
C ILE A 462 -23.22 13.32 8.28
N THR A 463 -23.40 12.19 8.96
CA THR A 463 -24.68 11.75 9.54
C THR A 463 -25.15 12.64 10.70
N PRO A 464 -26.44 12.60 11.08
CA PRO A 464 -26.98 13.38 12.19
C PRO A 464 -26.37 12.98 13.54
N MET A 465 -26.33 13.93 14.48
CA MET A 465 -25.64 13.78 15.78
C MET A 465 -26.40 14.32 16.99
N LYS A 466 -27.66 14.76 16.81
CA LYS A 466 -28.48 15.29 17.92
C LYS A 466 -28.85 14.18 18.88
N GLY A 467 -28.54 14.43 20.16
CA GLY A 467 -28.66 13.46 21.24
C GLY A 467 -27.30 12.94 21.73
N TRP A 468 -26.24 13.07 20.93
CA TRP A 468 -24.88 12.77 21.41
C TRP A 468 -24.46 13.80 22.46
N ARG A 469 -23.69 13.36 23.47
CA ARG A 469 -23.27 14.17 24.64
C ARG A 469 -22.57 15.50 24.30
N SER A 470 -22.02 15.60 23.10
CA SER A 470 -21.24 16.74 22.61
C SER A 470 -21.98 17.52 21.52
N TYR A 471 -23.28 17.28 21.33
CA TYR A 471 -24.10 18.04 20.41
C TYR A 471 -24.33 19.49 20.89
N THR A 472 -24.29 20.44 19.96
CA THR A 472 -24.85 21.80 20.13
C THR A 472 -25.42 22.28 18.79
N GLU A 473 -26.31 23.26 18.80
CA GLU A 473 -26.86 23.84 17.56
C GLU A 473 -25.76 24.50 16.69
N GLU A 474 -24.72 25.06 17.30
CA GLU A 474 -23.58 25.63 16.56
C GLU A 474 -22.81 24.55 15.81
N ARG A 475 -22.61 23.38 16.42
CA ARG A 475 -21.94 22.24 15.77
C ARG A 475 -22.81 21.66 14.65
N GLU A 476 -24.12 21.62 14.85
CA GLU A 476 -25.06 21.24 13.80
C GLU A 476 -25.02 22.20 12.62
N ALA A 477 -24.91 23.51 12.86
CA ALA A 477 -24.73 24.49 11.79
C ALA A 477 -23.44 24.23 10.99
N VAL A 478 -22.33 23.85 11.65
CA VAL A 478 -21.09 23.42 10.96
C VAL A 478 -21.34 22.17 10.11
N ARG A 479 -22.00 21.15 10.66
CA ARG A 479 -22.33 19.91 9.93
C ARG A 479 -23.16 20.20 8.68
N GLN A 480 -24.21 21.02 8.80
CA GLN A 480 -25.05 21.42 7.68
C GLN A 480 -24.26 22.19 6.62
N ALA A 481 -23.41 23.14 7.03
CA ALA A 481 -22.57 23.89 6.10
C ALA A 481 -21.59 22.99 5.33
N VAL A 482 -21.01 21.98 5.97
CA VAL A 482 -20.13 21.00 5.32
C VAL A 482 -20.92 20.05 4.42
N ASN A 483 -22.08 19.55 4.85
CA ASN A 483 -22.92 18.68 4.03
C ASN A 483 -23.47 19.38 2.79
N GLU A 484 -23.83 20.66 2.90
CA GLU A 484 -24.23 21.45 1.72
C GLU A 484 -23.08 21.58 0.72
N PHE A 485 -21.86 21.80 1.21
CA PHE A 485 -20.67 21.77 0.34
C PHE A 485 -20.47 20.39 -0.30
N ILE A 486 -20.60 19.29 0.47
CA ILE A 486 -20.46 17.93 -0.06
C ILE A 486 -21.45 17.71 -1.22
N ARG A 487 -22.72 18.08 -1.04
CA ARG A 487 -23.78 17.88 -2.05
C ARG A 487 -23.61 18.70 -3.33
N THR A 488 -22.99 19.87 -3.24
CA THR A 488 -22.93 20.85 -4.33
C THR A 488 -21.56 20.96 -5.00
N SER A 489 -20.53 20.38 -4.38
CA SER A 489 -19.17 20.46 -4.90
C SER A 489 -18.99 19.64 -6.18
N VAL A 490 -18.24 20.21 -7.12
CA VAL A 490 -17.74 19.54 -8.33
C VAL A 490 -16.39 18.85 -8.12
N ASP A 491 -15.84 18.95 -6.91
CA ASP A 491 -14.54 18.37 -6.57
C ASP A 491 -14.59 16.83 -6.43
N PHE A 492 -15.79 16.23 -6.38
CA PHE A 492 -15.99 14.79 -6.16
C PHE A 492 -16.63 14.12 -7.38
N ASP A 493 -16.32 12.84 -7.60
CA ASP A 493 -16.89 12.07 -8.72
C ASP A 493 -18.35 11.68 -8.48
N ALA A 494 -18.73 11.48 -7.21
CA ALA A 494 -20.10 11.25 -6.78
C ALA A 494 -20.27 11.57 -5.29
N VAL A 495 -21.53 11.67 -4.86
CA VAL A 495 -21.92 11.91 -3.47
C VAL A 495 -22.92 10.85 -3.02
N ILE A 496 -22.75 10.34 -1.81
CA ILE A 496 -23.73 9.48 -1.14
C ILE A 496 -24.33 10.27 0.02
N ASP A 497 -25.64 10.55 -0.02
CA ASP A 497 -26.28 11.35 1.03
C ASP A 497 -26.67 10.49 2.25
N PHE A 498 -25.66 10.00 2.99
CA PHE A 498 -25.87 9.20 4.21
C PHE A 498 -26.69 9.94 5.28
N ASP A 499 -26.55 11.27 5.39
CA ASP A 499 -27.42 12.11 6.22
C ASP A 499 -28.90 11.90 5.89
N ALA A 500 -29.27 12.01 4.61
CA ALA A 500 -30.65 11.80 4.17
C ALA A 500 -31.13 10.36 4.40
N VAL A 501 -30.24 9.37 4.28
CA VAL A 501 -30.56 7.95 4.46
C VAL A 501 -30.92 7.63 5.90
N VAL A 502 -30.14 8.12 6.87
CA VAL A 502 -30.27 7.68 8.27
C VAL A 502 -31.04 8.64 9.17
N ARG A 503 -31.35 9.87 8.71
CA ARG A 503 -32.04 10.86 9.54
C ARG A 503 -33.49 10.50 9.85
N ASP A 504 -33.95 10.90 11.04
CA ASP A 504 -35.35 10.81 11.43
C ASP A 504 -36.19 11.81 10.61
N PRO A 505 -37.26 11.38 9.90
CA PRO A 505 -38.13 12.31 9.20
C PRO A 505 -38.87 13.30 10.11
N ALA A 506 -39.04 13.00 11.40
CA ALA A 506 -39.69 13.87 12.38
C ALA A 506 -38.72 14.89 13.01
N ASP A 507 -37.43 14.55 13.12
CA ASP A 507 -36.37 15.46 13.59
C ASP A 507 -35.07 15.17 12.80
N PRO A 508 -34.86 15.83 11.63
CA PRO A 508 -33.74 15.55 10.72
C PRO A 508 -32.33 15.72 11.31
N GLN A 509 -32.20 16.29 12.51
CA GLN A 509 -30.94 16.39 13.24
C GLN A 509 -30.60 15.11 14.02
N ARG A 510 -31.54 14.17 14.15
CA ARG A 510 -31.38 12.87 14.84
C ARG A 510 -31.26 11.72 13.84
N ILE A 511 -30.58 10.65 14.24
CA ILE A 511 -30.67 9.36 13.56
C ILE A 511 -32.07 8.79 13.80
N ASN A 512 -32.68 8.23 12.75
CA ASN A 512 -33.96 7.53 12.84
C ASN A 512 -33.86 6.44 13.92
N PRO A 513 -34.80 6.35 14.87
CA PRO A 513 -34.75 5.35 15.94
C PRO A 513 -34.62 3.89 15.46
N SER A 514 -35.05 3.57 14.24
CA SER A 514 -34.88 2.23 13.63
C SER A 514 -33.45 1.94 13.20
N TYR A 515 -32.63 2.97 13.02
CA TYR A 515 -31.24 2.91 12.58
C TYR A 515 -30.25 3.34 13.68
N ASP A 516 -30.72 3.93 14.78
CA ASP A 516 -29.89 4.37 15.89
C ASP A 516 -29.46 3.18 16.76
N SER A 517 -28.17 3.11 17.10
CA SER A 517 -27.66 2.14 18.09
C SER A 517 -28.14 2.45 19.53
N GLY A 518 -28.76 3.61 19.72
CA GLY A 518 -29.20 4.14 21.00
C GLY A 518 -28.23 5.13 21.62
N ASP A 519 -27.06 5.35 21.00
CA ASP A 519 -26.12 6.37 21.43
C ASP A 519 -26.28 7.72 20.71
N HIS A 520 -27.13 7.78 19.68
CA HIS A 520 -27.44 8.99 18.91
C HIS A 520 -26.28 9.53 18.06
N LEU A 521 -25.27 8.70 17.77
CA LEU A 521 -24.16 9.02 16.87
C LEU A 521 -23.86 7.90 15.87
N HIS A 522 -23.87 6.65 16.33
CA HIS A 522 -23.51 5.50 15.52
C HIS A 522 -24.76 4.73 15.06
N PRO A 523 -24.81 4.34 13.77
CA PRO A 523 -25.83 3.42 13.27
C PRO A 523 -25.81 2.07 14.00
N SER A 524 -26.96 1.42 14.10
CA SER A 524 -27.09 -0.01 14.39
C SER A 524 -26.82 -0.83 13.13
N ASP A 525 -26.80 -2.17 13.22
CA ASP A 525 -26.70 -3.06 12.04
C ASP A 525 -27.74 -2.73 10.96
N ALA A 526 -28.96 -2.33 11.35
CA ALA A 526 -30.01 -1.92 10.42
C ALA A 526 -29.66 -0.59 9.73
N GLY A 527 -29.08 0.37 10.46
CA GLY A 527 -28.61 1.63 9.90
C GLY A 527 -27.42 1.45 8.96
N TYR A 528 -26.47 0.57 9.31
CA TYR A 528 -25.34 0.24 8.44
C TYR A 528 -25.78 -0.45 7.15
N ARG A 529 -26.75 -1.35 7.21
CA ARG A 529 -27.37 -1.92 6.01
C ARG A 529 -28.03 -0.84 5.15
N ALA A 530 -28.82 0.06 5.74
CA ALA A 530 -29.47 1.14 5.00
C ALA A 530 -28.45 2.07 4.31
N MET A 531 -27.34 2.40 4.99
CA MET A 531 -26.24 3.14 4.39
C MET A 531 -25.66 2.39 3.19
N ALA A 532 -25.30 1.13 3.36
CA ALA A 532 -24.73 0.33 2.28
C ALA A 532 -25.69 0.22 1.09
N GLU A 533 -26.99 0.00 1.31
CA GLU A 533 -28.03 -0.11 0.27
C GLU A 533 -28.22 1.16 -0.55
N ALA A 534 -27.96 2.34 0.04
CA ALA A 534 -28.09 3.63 -0.64
C ALA A 534 -26.98 3.92 -1.66
N ILE A 535 -25.90 3.15 -1.65
CA ILE A 535 -24.77 3.35 -2.56
C ILE A 535 -25.15 2.88 -3.96
N ASP A 536 -25.10 3.77 -4.95
CA ASP A 536 -25.19 3.40 -6.36
C ASP A 536 -23.89 2.71 -6.79
N LEU A 537 -23.95 1.42 -7.08
CA LEU A 537 -22.77 0.64 -7.46
C LEU A 537 -22.17 1.11 -8.81
N GLY A 538 -22.96 1.80 -9.64
CA GLY A 538 -22.50 2.39 -10.89
C GLY A 538 -21.45 3.50 -10.70
N THR A 539 -21.48 4.19 -9.56
CA THR A 539 -20.50 5.27 -9.26
C THR A 539 -19.14 4.72 -8.82
N LEU A 540 -19.01 3.40 -8.61
CA LEU A 540 -17.79 2.75 -8.12
C LEU A 540 -16.94 2.15 -9.24
N ARG A 541 -17.35 2.28 -10.51
CA ARG A 541 -16.73 1.61 -11.67
C ARG A 541 -16.00 2.57 -12.60
#